data_AF-A0A1C6AAP6-F1
#
_entry.id   AF-A0A1C6AAP6-F1
#
_cell.length_a   1.000
_cell.length_b   1.000
_cell.length_c   1.000
_cell.angle_alpha   90.00
_cell.angle_beta   90.00
_cell.angle_gamma   90.00
#
_symmetry.space_group_name_H-M   'P 1'
#
loop_
_entity.id
_entity.type
_entity.pdbx_description
1 polymer ?
#
loop_
_entity_poly.entity_id
_entity_poly.type
_entity_poly.pdbx_seq_one_letter_code
_entity_poly.pdbx_strand_id
1 'polypeptide(L)' 'MVESVIVSVNFPDDGGEDTGILLVGKPKPGHASEIINAFEGKAARELYKKLTKRKVVPEA' A
#
# COMPACT_ATOMS: atom_id res chain seq x y z
N MET A 1 10.71 13.37 -14.17
CA MET A 1 10.54 13.64 -12.72
C MET A 1 9.86 12.41 -12.13
N VAL A 2 10.48 11.72 -11.17
CA VAL A 2 9.83 10.58 -10.52
C VAL A 2 8.94 11.14 -9.43
N GLU A 3 7.62 11.04 -9.60
CA GLU A 3 6.70 11.39 -8.52
C GLU A 3 6.71 10.24 -7.50
N SER A 4 7.11 10.53 -6.27
CA SER A 4 7.04 9.57 -5.17
C SER A 4 5.63 9.49 -4.61
N VAL A 5 5.22 8.29 -4.19
CA VAL A 5 3.98 8.06 -3.45
C VAL A 5 4.29 7.52 -2.06
N ILE A 6 3.43 7.81 -1.10
CA ILE A 6 3.46 7.24 0.24
C ILE A 6 2.34 6.20 0.33
N VAL A 7 2.64 5.03 0.88
CA VAL A 7 1.66 3.96 1.06
C VAL A 7 1.54 3.64 2.55
N SER A 8 0.31 3.63 3.06
CA SER A 8 -0.01 3.23 4.44
C SER A 8 -0.94 2.03 4.41
N VAL A 9 -0.75 1.08 5.33
CA VAL A 9 -1.58 -0.12 5.46
C VAL A 9 -1.99 -0.35 6.91
N ASN A 10 -3.21 -0.85 7.09
CA ASN A 10 -3.69 -1.35 8.37
C ASN A 10 -4.41 -2.69 8.14
N PHE A 11 -3.92 -3.76 8.74
CA PHE A 11 -4.53 -5.08 8.67
C PHE A 11 -4.86 -5.53 10.09
N PRO A 12 -6.15 -5.66 10.45
CA PRO A 12 -6.54 -6.14 11.76
C PRO A 12 -6.03 -7.56 12.04
N ASP A 13 -5.59 -7.79 13.29
CA ASP A 13 -5.05 -9.08 13.77
C ASP A 13 -6.14 -10.15 13.94
N ASP A 14 -7.41 -9.75 14.04
CA ASP A 14 -8.58 -10.62 14.25
C ASP A 14 -8.96 -11.47 13.00
N GLY A 15 -8.10 -11.49 11.99
CA GLY A 15 -8.12 -12.49 10.92
C GLY A 15 -9.13 -12.23 9.81
N GLY A 16 -9.98 -11.20 9.93
CA GLY A 16 -10.90 -10.79 8.87
C GLY A 16 -10.13 -10.39 7.60
N GLU A 17 -10.25 -11.17 6.53
CA GLU A 17 -9.63 -10.82 5.24
C GLU A 17 -10.27 -9.58 4.60
N ASP A 18 -11.43 -9.17 5.11
CA ASP A 18 -12.29 -8.14 4.55
C ASP A 18 -12.14 -6.75 5.21
N THR A 19 -11.35 -6.62 6.28
CA THR A 19 -11.24 -5.38 7.08
C THR A 19 -9.93 -4.60 6.87
N GLY A 20 -9.02 -5.14 6.06
CA GLY A 20 -7.75 -4.49 5.74
C GLY A 20 -7.92 -3.19 4.92
N ILE A 21 -7.08 -2.19 5.14
CA ILE A 21 -7.09 -0.94 4.36
C ILE A 21 -5.68 -0.64 3.84
N LEU A 22 -5.58 -0.19 2.59
CA LEU A 22 -4.36 0.35 1.99
C LEU A 22 -4.66 1.72 1.39
N LEU A 23 -3.95 2.75 1.85
CA LEU A 23 -4.06 4.12 1.35
C LEU A 23 -2.83 4.49 0.54
N VAL A 24 -3.04 5.14 -0.59
CA VAL A 24 -1.98 5.73 -1.41
C VAL A 24 -2.10 7.24 -1.36
N GLY A 25 -1.05 7.89 -0.90
CA GLY A 25 -0.96 9.34 -0.78
C GLY A 25 0.09 9.95 -1.71
N LYS A 26 -0.20 11.15 -2.21
CA LYS A 26 0.78 12.01 -2.87
C LYS A 26 1.33 13.01 -1.83
N PRO A 27 2.64 12.99 -1.53
CA PRO A 27 3.23 13.94 -0.61
C PRO A 27 3.14 15.36 -1.19
N LYS A 28 2.73 16.31 -0.36
CA LYS A 28 2.72 17.75 -0.68
C LYS A 28 3.63 18.47 0.32
N PRO A 29 4.76 19.05 -0.12
CA PRO A 29 5.64 19.79 0.77
C PRO A 29 4.87 20.89 1.54
N GLY A 30 5.03 20.93 2.86
CA GLY A 30 4.39 21.92 3.73
C GLY A 30 2.87 21.74 3.94
N HIS A 31 2.28 20.66 3.43
CA HIS A 31 0.84 20.40 3.52
C HIS A 31 0.57 18.94 3.91
N ALA A 32 -0.69 18.65 4.30
CA ALA A 32 -1.15 17.29 4.43
C ALA A 32 -1.07 16.55 3.08
N SER A 33 -0.66 15.29 3.12
CA SER A 33 -0.66 14.42 1.95
C SER A 33 -2.08 14.27 1.40
N GLU A 34 -2.20 14.27 0.08
CA GLU A 34 -3.47 14.03 -0.60
C GLU A 34 -3.67 12.53 -0.81
N ILE A 35 -4.80 11.98 -0.36
CA ILE A 35 -5.16 10.59 -0.66
C ILE A 35 -5.60 10.53 -2.12
N ILE A 36 -4.85 9.79 -2.93
CA ILE A 36 -5.13 9.62 -4.37
C ILE A 36 -5.74 8.25 -4.67
N ASN A 37 -5.62 7.28 -3.75
CA ASN A 37 -6.28 5.98 -3.87
C ASN A 37 -6.49 5.31 -2.50
N ALA A 38 -7.50 4.45 -2.43
CA ALA A 38 -7.81 3.65 -1.25
C ALA A 38 -8.31 2.26 -1.69
N PHE A 39 -7.82 1.22 -1.04
CA PHE A 39 -8.24 -0.17 -1.24
C PHE A 39 -8.63 -0.77 0.11
N GLU A 40 -9.60 -1.67 0.09
CA GLU A 40 -10.08 -2.37 1.28
C GLU A 40 -10.14 -3.89 1.11
N GLY A 41 -10.24 -4.59 2.24
CA GLY A 41 -10.35 -6.03 2.37
C GLY A 41 -9.29 -6.80 1.58
N LYS A 42 -9.76 -7.79 0.82
CA LYS A 42 -8.92 -8.68 0.02
C LYS A 42 -8.04 -7.92 -0.97
N ALA A 43 -8.55 -6.86 -1.60
CA ALA A 43 -7.81 -6.09 -2.59
C ALA A 43 -6.60 -5.38 -1.97
N ALA A 44 -6.77 -4.80 -0.78
CA ALA A 44 -5.67 -4.18 -0.02
C ALA A 44 -4.56 -5.20 0.31
N ARG A 45 -4.94 -6.39 0.79
CA ARG A 45 -4.00 -7.47 1.11
C ARG A 45 -3.25 -8.00 -0.11
N GLU A 46 -3.95 -8.24 -1.22
CA GLU A 46 -3.34 -8.71 -2.45
C GLU A 46 -2.35 -7.70 -3.03
N LEU A 47 -2.71 -6.41 -3.02
CA LEU A 47 -1.83 -5.35 -3.48
C LEU A 47 -0.59 -5.23 -2.58
N TYR A 48 -0.77 -5.22 -1.26
CA TYR A 48 0.35 -5.21 -0.31
C TYR A 48 1.31 -6.39 -0.55
N LYS A 49 0.78 -7.61 -0.74
CA LYS A 49 1.60 -8.80 -1.05
C LYS A 49 2.36 -8.62 -2.37
N LYS A 50 1.76 -8.03 -3.41
CA LYS A 50 2.44 -7.77 -4.69
C LYS A 50 3.56 -6.73 -4.54
N LEU A 51 3.36 -5.69 -3.72
CA LEU A 51 4.32 -4.61 -3.50
C LEU A 51 5.50 -5.03 -2.60
N THR A 52 5.28 -5.95 -1.65
CA THR A 52 6.30 -6.37 -0.67
C THR A 52 7.02 -7.67 -0.99
N LYS A 53 6.49 -8.47 -1.93
CA LYS A 53 7.22 -9.64 -2.46
C LYS A 53 8.55 -9.16 -3.07
N ARG A 54 9.66 -9.51 -2.41
CA ARG A 54 11.00 -9.38 -3.00
C ARG A 54 10.99 -10.07 -4.35
N LYS A 55 11.40 -9.35 -5.41
CA LYS A 55 11.85 -10.01 -6.63
C LYS A 55 13.06 -10.83 -6.24
N VAL A 56 12.91 -12.16 -6.18
CA VAL A 56 14.05 -13.06 -6.20
C VAL A 56 14.67 -12.85 -7.57
N VAL A 57 15.75 -12.08 -7.64
CA VAL A 57 16.57 -12.03 -8.86
C VAL A 57 17.20 -13.42 -8.94
N PRO A 58 16.91 -14.23 -9.97
CA PRO A 58 17.60 -15.51 -10.12
C PRO A 58 19.10 -15.22 -10.19
N GLU A 59 19.89 -15.88 -9.35
CA GLU A 59 21.35 -15.86 -9.52
C GLU A 59 21.67 -16.39 -10.92
N ALA A 60 22.42 -15.57 -11.67
CA ALA A 60 22.83 -15.83 -13.05
C ALA A 60 23.98 -16.83 -13.11
#